data_AF-A0A1M7QFE2-F1
#
_entry.id   AF-A0A1M7QFE2-F1
#
_cell.length_a   1.000
_cell.length_b   1.000
_cell.length_c   1.000
_cell.angle_alpha   90.00
_cell.angle_beta   90.00
_cell.angle_gamma   90.00
#
_symmetry.space_group_name_H-M   'P 1'
#
loop_
_entity.id
_entity.type
_entity.pdbx_description
1 polymer ?
#
loop_
_entity_poly.entity_id
_entity_poly.type
_entity_poly.pdbx_seq_one_letter_code
_entity_poly.pdbx_strand_id
1 'polypeptide(L)'
;MNSKSAFAFFISGVFALTARAQTPTLQAVTDAGNSTTKSIYLWNKDGLNIGVDASTGYSTVSHYLRPSPTETRTLRFDCTSTTTTGGWEFYNAVQARSVMFIKQSSGFVGIGTTDPKARLAVNGDIYAKKVRVTPDDWPDFVFESTYELPSLQELERFIAEHKHLPGIPSAKEINEQGLDLGQNQAKLLQKIEEMTLYLIEQNKKFTAQEELMKAQDKTFAAQEDRLKELEKRIDHK
;
A
#
# COMPACT_ATOMS: atom_id res chain seq x y z
N MET A 1 13.58 -13.55 -97.38
CA MET A 1 13.68 -14.94 -96.88
C MET A 1 14.47 -14.93 -95.57
N ASN A 2 13.75 -15.16 -94.49
CA ASN A 2 14.13 -15.69 -93.17
C ASN A 2 15.16 -14.94 -92.29
N SER A 3 14.60 -14.24 -91.30
CA SER A 3 15.15 -14.16 -89.96
C SER A 3 15.25 -15.57 -89.35
N LYS A 4 16.30 -15.82 -88.55
CA LYS A 4 16.27 -16.85 -87.50
C LYS A 4 16.94 -16.32 -86.23
N SER A 5 16.15 -16.37 -85.18
CA SER A 5 16.42 -15.95 -83.82
C SER A 5 17.31 -16.95 -83.07
N ALA A 6 17.87 -16.45 -81.96
CA ALA A 6 18.71 -17.10 -80.96
C ALA A 6 18.12 -18.36 -80.30
N PHE A 7 18.98 -19.18 -79.69
CA PHE A 7 18.65 -19.88 -78.45
C PHE A 7 19.91 -20.06 -77.59
N ALA A 8 20.00 -19.29 -76.50
CA ALA A 8 20.93 -19.51 -75.41
C ALA A 8 20.25 -20.43 -74.38
N PHE A 9 20.88 -21.54 -74.02
CA PHE A 9 20.42 -22.44 -72.97
C PHE A 9 20.77 -21.84 -71.60
N PHE A 10 19.75 -21.42 -70.84
CA PHE A 10 19.87 -21.21 -69.39
C PHE A 10 19.41 -22.49 -68.70
N ILE A 11 20.33 -23.18 -68.02
CA ILE A 11 19.98 -24.28 -67.11
C ILE A 11 19.58 -23.63 -65.77
N SER A 12 18.28 -23.54 -65.52
CA SER A 12 17.72 -23.17 -64.22
C SER A 12 17.78 -24.36 -63.27
N GLY A 13 18.78 -24.41 -62.39
CA GLY A 13 18.79 -25.32 -61.24
C GLY A 13 17.86 -24.79 -60.15
N VAL A 14 16.66 -25.36 -60.05
CA VAL A 14 15.75 -25.15 -58.91
C VAL A 14 16.27 -25.99 -57.74
N PHE A 15 16.89 -25.36 -56.74
CA PHE A 15 17.11 -26.00 -55.45
C PHE A 15 15.79 -25.97 -54.66
N ALA A 16 15.06 -27.08 -54.66
CA ALA A 16 13.92 -27.28 -53.77
C ALA A 16 14.43 -27.58 -52.35
N LEU A 17 14.24 -26.63 -51.43
CA LEU A 17 14.48 -26.84 -50.01
C LEU A 17 13.33 -27.71 -49.45
N THR A 18 13.54 -29.01 -49.29
CA THR A 18 12.55 -29.88 -48.64
C THR A 18 12.49 -29.60 -47.14
N ALA A 19 11.42 -28.94 -46.70
CA ALA A 19 11.06 -28.91 -45.28
C ALA A 19 10.58 -30.31 -44.87
N ARG A 20 11.37 -31.02 -44.04
CA ARG A 20 10.92 -32.28 -43.42
C ARG A 20 9.88 -31.94 -42.35
N ALA A 21 8.64 -32.37 -42.55
CA ALA A 21 7.64 -32.40 -41.49
C ALA A 21 8.08 -33.36 -40.38
N GLN A 22 7.93 -32.94 -39.12
CA GLN A 22 8.31 -33.74 -37.96
C GLN A 22 7.32 -34.90 -37.79
N THR A 23 7.83 -36.13 -37.74
CA THR A 23 7.03 -37.35 -37.48
C THR A 23 7.48 -37.99 -36.17
N PRO A 24 6.55 -38.25 -35.22
CA PRO A 24 5.12 -37.91 -35.23
C PRO A 24 4.88 -36.39 -35.15
N THR A 25 3.73 -35.94 -35.65
CA THR A 25 3.27 -34.56 -35.47
C THR A 25 2.94 -34.31 -34.00
N LEU A 26 2.94 -33.05 -33.56
CA LEU A 26 2.59 -32.71 -32.18
C LEU A 26 1.19 -33.23 -31.80
N GLN A 27 0.22 -33.13 -32.72
CA GLN A 27 -1.13 -33.69 -32.54
C GLN A 27 -1.10 -35.21 -32.31
N ALA A 28 -0.33 -35.95 -33.12
CA ALA A 28 -0.21 -37.39 -32.95
C ALA A 28 0.48 -37.79 -31.62
N VAL A 29 1.40 -36.95 -31.11
CA VAL A 29 2.01 -37.14 -29.79
C VAL A 29 1.00 -36.88 -28.67
N THR A 30 0.18 -35.83 -28.78
CA THR A 30 -0.84 -35.50 -27.78
C THR A 30 -1.96 -36.52 -27.74
N ASP A 31 -2.42 -37.01 -28.90
CA ASP A 31 -3.50 -38.01 -28.99
C ASP A 31 -3.07 -39.37 -28.42
N ALA A 32 -1.79 -39.71 -28.52
CA ALA A 32 -1.23 -40.94 -27.98
C ALA A 32 -0.94 -40.89 -26.46
N GLY A 33 -1.11 -39.74 -25.79
CA GLY A 33 -0.84 -39.59 -24.36
C GLY A 33 0.64 -39.75 -23.97
N ASN A 34 1.57 -39.54 -24.91
CA ASN A 34 2.99 -39.76 -24.68
C ASN A 34 3.62 -38.62 -23.85
N SER A 35 4.47 -38.97 -22.89
CA SER A 35 5.31 -38.01 -22.15
C SER A 35 6.74 -37.96 -22.71
N THR A 36 7.41 -36.82 -22.54
CA THR A 36 8.84 -36.66 -22.88
C THR A 36 9.61 -36.19 -21.67
N THR A 37 10.80 -36.73 -21.45
CA THR A 37 11.75 -36.27 -20.43
C THR A 37 12.73 -35.22 -20.96
N LYS A 38 12.70 -34.95 -22.28
CA LYS A 38 13.53 -33.92 -22.93
C LYS A 38 12.85 -32.57 -22.84
N SER A 39 13.64 -31.50 -22.74
CA SER A 39 13.14 -30.13 -22.78
C SER A 39 12.39 -29.86 -24.10
N ILE A 40 11.20 -29.26 -23.99
CA ILE A 40 10.43 -28.79 -25.14
C ILE A 40 10.79 -27.33 -25.36
N TYR A 41 11.38 -27.02 -26.53
CA TYR A 41 11.69 -25.65 -26.93
C TYR A 41 10.65 -25.17 -27.94
N LEU A 42 9.93 -24.09 -27.59
CA LEU A 42 8.97 -23.43 -28.49
C LEU A 42 9.60 -22.14 -29.02
N TRP A 43 10.07 -22.17 -30.26
CA TRP A 43 10.67 -21.01 -30.94
C TRP A 43 9.59 -20.22 -31.68
N ASN A 44 8.90 -19.34 -30.97
CA ASN A 44 7.89 -18.45 -31.56
C ASN A 44 8.15 -17.00 -31.12
N LYS A 45 8.27 -16.08 -32.09
CA LYS A 45 8.42 -14.63 -31.83
C LYS A 45 7.23 -14.04 -31.07
N ASP A 46 6.04 -14.62 -31.26
CA ASP A 46 4.79 -14.15 -30.67
C ASP A 46 4.48 -14.82 -29.33
N GLY A 47 5.31 -15.79 -28.90
CA GLY A 47 5.18 -16.55 -27.66
C GLY A 47 4.30 -17.80 -27.75
N LEU A 48 3.94 -18.35 -26.59
CA LEU A 48 2.96 -19.44 -26.46
C LEU A 48 1.57 -18.86 -26.26
N ASN A 49 0.64 -19.26 -27.11
CA ASN A 49 -0.77 -18.91 -27.03
C ASN A 49 -1.55 -20.01 -26.27
N ILE A 50 -2.40 -19.60 -25.34
CA ILE A 50 -3.32 -20.48 -24.62
C ILE A 50 -4.74 -19.95 -24.87
N GLY A 51 -5.46 -20.63 -25.77
CA GLY A 51 -6.88 -20.38 -26.03
C GLY A 51 -7.77 -21.22 -25.10
N VAL A 52 -8.94 -20.69 -24.77
CA VAL A 52 -10.01 -21.45 -24.12
C VAL A 52 -11.05 -21.78 -25.20
N ASP A 53 -11.58 -23.01 -25.20
CA ASP A 53 -12.57 -23.42 -26.20
C ASP A 53 -13.80 -22.52 -26.12
N ALA A 54 -14.12 -21.83 -27.22
CA ALA A 54 -15.28 -20.94 -27.32
C ALA A 54 -16.63 -21.65 -27.09
N SER A 55 -16.68 -22.98 -27.21
CA SER A 55 -17.87 -23.80 -26.88
C SER A 55 -18.28 -23.70 -25.40
N THR A 56 -17.35 -23.29 -24.54
CA THR A 56 -17.58 -23.11 -23.09
C THR A 56 -18.20 -21.76 -22.72
N GLY A 57 -18.47 -20.89 -23.71
CA GLY A 57 -19.13 -19.60 -23.51
C GLY A 57 -18.24 -18.48 -22.95
N TYR A 58 -16.94 -18.73 -22.76
CA TYR A 58 -15.97 -17.69 -22.38
C TYR A 58 -15.45 -16.95 -23.62
N SER A 59 -15.43 -15.61 -23.58
CA SER A 59 -15.02 -14.74 -24.71
C SER A 59 -13.51 -14.44 -24.75
N THR A 60 -12.67 -15.19 -24.04
CA THR A 60 -11.23 -14.91 -23.95
C THR A 60 -10.49 -15.52 -25.13
N VAL A 61 -10.06 -14.65 -26.04
CA VAL A 61 -9.55 -15.06 -27.35
C VAL A 61 -8.14 -15.65 -27.25
N SER A 62 -7.31 -15.25 -26.27
CA SER A 62 -5.94 -15.77 -26.10
C SER A 62 -5.24 -15.23 -24.83
N HIS A 63 -4.56 -16.09 -24.07
CA HIS A 63 -3.50 -15.69 -23.13
C HIS A 63 -2.13 -15.97 -23.76
N TYR A 64 -1.16 -15.07 -23.56
CA TYR A 64 0.19 -15.25 -24.10
C TYR A 64 1.25 -15.34 -23.01
N LEU A 65 2.16 -16.30 -23.16
CA LEU A 65 3.46 -16.34 -22.50
C LEU A 65 4.53 -15.95 -23.53
N ARG A 66 5.05 -14.73 -23.45
CA ARG A 66 5.96 -14.18 -24.47
C ARG A 66 7.13 -13.42 -23.86
N PRO A 67 8.28 -13.31 -24.55
CA PRO A 67 9.36 -12.45 -24.07
C PRO A 67 8.87 -11.00 -23.99
N SER A 68 9.39 -10.24 -23.03
CA SER A 68 9.11 -8.80 -23.00
C SER A 68 9.75 -8.10 -24.20
N PRO A 69 9.03 -7.22 -24.92
CA PRO A 69 9.56 -6.41 -26.00
C PRO A 69 10.54 -5.33 -25.50
N THR A 70 10.55 -5.02 -24.20
CA THR A 70 11.44 -4.01 -23.59
C THR A 70 12.67 -4.62 -22.93
N GLU A 71 12.59 -5.87 -22.46
CA GLU A 71 13.66 -6.52 -21.71
C GLU A 71 13.77 -8.00 -22.08
N THR A 72 14.91 -8.40 -22.64
CA THR A 72 15.13 -9.75 -23.20
C THR A 72 15.15 -10.89 -22.16
N ARG A 73 14.99 -10.58 -20.87
CA ARG A 73 15.10 -11.55 -19.75
C ARG A 73 13.85 -11.63 -18.88
N THR A 74 12.76 -10.97 -19.27
CA THR A 74 11.49 -11.01 -18.53
C THR A 74 10.42 -11.77 -19.31
N LEU A 75 9.70 -12.65 -18.60
CA LEU A 75 8.53 -13.36 -19.13
C LEU A 75 7.30 -12.48 -18.93
N ARG A 76 6.57 -12.23 -20.01
CA ARG A 76 5.31 -11.49 -19.99
C ARG A 76 4.13 -12.46 -20.02
N PHE A 77 3.21 -12.21 -19.10
CA PHE A 77 1.86 -12.78 -19.08
C PHE A 77 0.91 -11.72 -19.68
N ASP A 78 0.40 -11.96 -20.88
CA ASP A 78 -0.49 -11.02 -21.56
C ASP A 78 -1.91 -11.58 -21.69
N CYS A 79 -2.87 -10.88 -21.10
CA CYS A 79 -4.30 -11.21 -21.18
C CYS A 79 -4.94 -10.22 -22.15
N THR A 80 -5.51 -10.72 -23.24
CA THR A 80 -6.14 -9.88 -24.27
C THR A 80 -7.64 -9.65 -24.03
N SER A 81 -8.15 -10.03 -22.85
CA SER A 81 -9.55 -9.78 -22.50
C SER A 81 -9.85 -8.28 -22.52
N THR A 82 -10.98 -7.89 -23.10
CA THR A 82 -11.45 -6.49 -23.15
C THR A 82 -12.52 -6.20 -22.09
N THR A 83 -12.86 -7.19 -21.26
CA THR A 83 -13.87 -7.04 -20.20
C THR A 83 -13.29 -6.35 -18.97
N THR A 84 -14.07 -5.51 -18.30
CA THR A 84 -13.68 -4.77 -17.08
C THR A 84 -13.39 -5.68 -15.87
N THR A 85 -13.79 -6.94 -15.96
CA THR A 85 -13.61 -7.99 -14.94
C THR A 85 -12.46 -8.94 -15.28
N GLY A 86 -11.79 -8.74 -16.43
CA GLY A 86 -10.63 -9.53 -16.83
C GLY A 86 -9.42 -9.34 -15.91
N GLY A 87 -8.57 -10.35 -15.84
CA GLY A 87 -7.40 -10.35 -14.98
C GLY A 87 -6.61 -11.65 -15.00
N TRP A 88 -5.57 -11.68 -14.19
CA TRP A 88 -4.82 -12.90 -13.89
C TRP A 88 -5.19 -13.38 -12.50
N GLU A 89 -5.47 -14.67 -12.36
CA GLU A 89 -5.85 -15.21 -11.05
C GLU A 89 -5.10 -16.49 -10.69
N PHE A 90 -4.84 -16.62 -9.39
CA PHE A 90 -4.53 -17.89 -8.76
C PHE A 90 -5.83 -18.42 -8.14
N TYR A 91 -6.47 -19.36 -8.83
CA TYR A 91 -7.77 -19.90 -8.44
C TYR A 91 -7.64 -21.17 -7.60
N ASN A 92 -8.39 -21.25 -6.49
CA ASN A 92 -8.54 -22.48 -5.73
C ASN A 92 -9.85 -23.16 -6.13
N ALA A 93 -9.74 -24.23 -6.92
CA ALA A 93 -10.90 -24.98 -7.42
C ALA A 93 -11.71 -25.67 -6.31
N VAL A 94 -11.06 -26.09 -5.21
CA VAL A 94 -11.75 -26.73 -4.07
C VAL A 94 -12.64 -25.73 -3.34
N GLN A 95 -12.17 -24.48 -3.21
CA GLN A 95 -12.89 -23.41 -2.51
C GLN A 95 -13.71 -22.53 -3.46
N ALA A 96 -13.70 -22.83 -4.76
CA ALA A 96 -14.34 -22.07 -5.82
C ALA A 96 -14.10 -20.54 -5.75
N ARG A 97 -12.85 -20.12 -5.48
CA ARG A 97 -12.51 -18.70 -5.35
C ARG A 97 -11.08 -18.37 -5.78
N SER A 98 -10.87 -17.12 -6.20
CA SER A 98 -9.55 -16.55 -6.41
C SER A 98 -8.84 -16.31 -5.06
N VAL A 99 -7.61 -16.80 -4.93
CA VAL A 99 -6.74 -16.57 -3.77
C VAL A 99 -5.90 -15.30 -3.97
N MET A 100 -5.44 -15.08 -5.19
CA MET A 100 -4.78 -13.84 -5.62
C MET A 100 -5.30 -13.47 -7.00
N PHE A 101 -5.52 -12.18 -7.24
CA PHE A 101 -6.06 -11.64 -8.47
C PHE A 101 -5.31 -10.38 -8.89
N ILE A 102 -5.00 -10.23 -10.17
CA ILE A 102 -4.44 -9.00 -10.75
C ILE A 102 -5.47 -8.46 -11.74
N LYS A 103 -6.09 -7.33 -11.40
CA LYS A 103 -7.17 -6.72 -12.17
C LYS A 103 -6.61 -6.03 -13.41
N GLN A 104 -6.96 -6.52 -14.60
CA GLN A 104 -6.37 -6.05 -15.85
C GLN A 104 -6.62 -4.56 -16.11
N SER A 105 -7.81 -4.06 -15.75
CA SER A 105 -8.19 -2.66 -15.99
C SER A 105 -7.36 -1.63 -15.21
N SER A 106 -6.70 -2.05 -14.13
CA SER A 106 -5.98 -1.15 -13.20
C SER A 106 -4.56 -1.60 -12.86
N GLY A 107 -4.22 -2.86 -13.11
CA GLY A 107 -2.99 -3.49 -12.64
C GLY A 107 -2.97 -3.76 -11.12
N PHE A 108 -4.08 -3.56 -10.41
CA PHE A 108 -4.14 -3.71 -8.97
C PHE A 108 -4.13 -5.18 -8.56
N VAL A 109 -3.44 -5.48 -7.45
CA VAL A 109 -3.30 -6.82 -6.89
C VAL A 109 -4.26 -6.98 -5.72
N GLY A 110 -5.13 -7.98 -5.79
CA GLY A 110 -5.98 -8.44 -4.70
C GLY A 110 -5.47 -9.77 -4.13
N ILE A 111 -5.41 -9.90 -2.81
CA ILE A 111 -5.21 -11.17 -2.10
C ILE A 111 -6.48 -11.43 -1.30
N GLY A 112 -7.18 -12.53 -1.62
CA GLY A 112 -8.50 -12.83 -1.04
C GLY A 112 -9.65 -11.95 -1.55
N THR A 113 -9.44 -11.16 -2.61
CA THR A 113 -10.46 -10.34 -3.28
C THR A 113 -10.17 -10.22 -4.78
N THR A 114 -11.22 -10.19 -5.61
CA THR A 114 -11.14 -9.95 -7.05
C THR A 114 -11.40 -8.50 -7.45
N ASP A 115 -11.79 -7.65 -6.48
CA ASP A 115 -12.05 -6.23 -6.71
C ASP A 115 -11.17 -5.35 -5.81
N PRO A 116 -9.85 -5.37 -6.04
CA PRO A 116 -8.94 -4.50 -5.30
C PRO A 116 -9.28 -3.03 -5.55
N LYS A 117 -9.44 -2.26 -4.47
CA LYS A 117 -9.72 -0.81 -4.51
C LYS A 117 -8.48 0.07 -4.46
N ALA A 118 -7.32 -0.54 -4.23
CA ALA A 118 -6.00 0.11 -4.19
C ALA A 118 -4.97 -0.79 -4.89
N ARG A 119 -3.75 -0.27 -5.13
CA ARG A 119 -2.67 -0.99 -5.81
C ARG A 119 -2.41 -2.39 -5.25
N LEU A 120 -2.50 -2.53 -3.93
CA LEU A 120 -2.55 -3.79 -3.22
C LEU A 120 -3.75 -3.77 -2.26
N ALA A 121 -4.64 -4.73 -2.37
CA ALA A 121 -5.73 -4.96 -1.43
C ALA A 121 -5.64 -6.38 -0.86
N VAL A 122 -5.67 -6.50 0.47
CA VAL A 122 -5.64 -7.79 1.16
C VAL A 122 -6.93 -7.92 1.97
N ASN A 123 -7.72 -8.94 1.67
CA ASN A 123 -8.90 -9.28 2.45
C ASN A 123 -8.53 -10.34 3.48
N GLY A 124 -7.98 -9.89 4.61
CA GLY A 124 -7.46 -10.72 5.69
C GLY A 124 -6.23 -10.10 6.35
N ASP A 125 -5.55 -10.89 7.19
CA ASP A 125 -4.42 -10.42 7.99
C ASP A 125 -3.11 -10.39 7.20
N ILE A 126 -2.27 -9.40 7.52
CA ILE A 126 -0.89 -9.30 7.04
C ILE A 126 0.04 -9.49 8.23
N TYR A 127 0.75 -10.62 8.28
CA TYR A 127 1.83 -10.85 9.24
C TYR A 127 3.16 -10.37 8.64
N ALA A 128 3.78 -9.37 9.27
CA ALA A 128 5.05 -8.82 8.82
C ALA A 128 6.02 -8.66 9.99
N LYS A 129 7.31 -8.97 9.77
CA LYS A 129 8.37 -8.70 10.76
C LYS A 129 8.69 -7.20 10.89
N LYS A 130 8.49 -6.44 9.81
CA LYS A 130 8.75 -5.01 9.75
C LYS A 130 7.87 -4.36 8.68
N VAL A 131 7.26 -3.24 9.03
CA VAL A 131 6.53 -2.38 8.11
C VAL A 131 7.17 -0.99 8.18
N ARG A 132 7.48 -0.39 7.04
CA ARG A 132 7.91 1.00 6.92
C ARG A 132 6.84 1.73 6.14
N VAL A 133 6.15 2.66 6.79
CA VAL A 133 5.22 3.59 6.15
C VAL A 133 5.96 4.88 5.91
N THR A 134 5.89 5.42 4.69
CA THR A 134 6.55 6.66 4.28
C THR A 134 5.47 7.68 3.93
N PRO A 135 4.80 8.29 4.92
CA PRO A 135 3.87 9.38 4.65
C PRO A 135 4.64 10.58 4.06
N ASP A 136 3.99 11.35 3.19
CA ASP A 136 4.61 12.52 2.56
C ASP A 136 4.89 13.65 3.58
N ASP A 137 4.00 13.80 4.56
CA ASP A 137 4.08 14.81 5.62
C ASP A 137 4.35 14.15 6.98
N TRP A 138 5.44 14.56 7.64
CA TRP A 138 5.74 14.19 9.02
C TRP A 138 5.78 15.45 9.89
N PRO A 139 4.99 15.52 10.98
CA PRO A 139 4.95 16.71 11.82
C PRO A 139 6.26 16.83 12.58
N ASP A 140 7.00 17.89 12.28
CA ASP A 140 8.22 18.33 12.97
C ASP A 140 8.20 19.86 13.07
N PHE A 141 7.11 20.39 13.62
CA PHE A 141 6.88 21.84 13.71
C PHE A 141 6.27 22.29 15.04
N VAL A 142 5.82 21.37 15.91
CA VAL A 142 5.12 21.71 17.16
C VAL A 142 6.03 22.47 18.12
N PHE A 143 7.33 22.23 18.06
CA PHE A 143 8.33 22.92 18.89
C PHE A 143 8.87 24.21 18.27
N GLU A 144 8.40 24.61 17.08
CA GLU A 144 8.79 25.88 16.47
C GLU A 144 8.14 27.06 17.21
N SER A 145 8.88 28.17 17.29
CA SER A 145 8.39 29.39 17.98
C SER A 145 7.13 30.01 17.36
N THR A 146 6.83 29.68 16.11
CA THR A 146 5.66 30.13 15.36
C THR A 146 4.45 29.21 15.54
N TYR A 147 4.60 28.08 16.23
CA TYR A 147 3.50 27.16 16.44
C TYR A 147 2.52 27.70 17.49
N GLU A 148 1.27 27.87 17.07
CA GLU A 148 0.18 28.29 17.96
C GLU A 148 -0.40 27.07 18.68
N LEU A 149 0.04 26.86 19.92
CA LEU A 149 -0.53 25.82 20.78
C LEU A 149 -1.98 26.20 21.15
N PRO A 150 -2.98 25.34 20.87
CA PRO A 150 -4.36 25.59 21.26
C PRO A 150 -4.49 25.81 22.77
N SER A 151 -5.54 26.49 23.23
CA SER A 151 -5.79 26.54 24.68
C SER A 151 -6.47 25.26 25.17
N LEU A 152 -6.21 24.87 26.43
CA LEU A 152 -6.89 23.72 27.04
C LEU A 152 -8.42 23.90 27.11
N GLN A 153 -8.91 25.13 27.17
CA GLN A 153 -10.34 25.46 27.18
C GLN A 153 -10.98 25.20 25.81
N GLU A 154 -10.31 25.57 24.73
CA GLU A 154 -10.76 25.26 23.37
C GLU A 154 -10.73 23.76 23.10
N LEU A 155 -9.66 23.09 23.57
CA LEU A 155 -9.53 21.64 23.46
C LEU A 155 -10.63 20.91 24.23
N GLU A 156 -10.93 21.33 25.46
CA GLU A 156 -12.02 20.77 26.28
C GLU A 156 -13.37 20.91 25.58
N ARG A 157 -13.66 22.09 25.03
CA ARG A 157 -14.89 22.35 24.27
C ARG A 157 -14.98 21.43 23.04
N PHE A 158 -13.89 21.28 22.29
CA PHE A 158 -13.85 20.39 21.13
C PHE A 158 -14.12 18.94 21.52
N ILE A 159 -13.48 18.44 22.58
CA ILE A 159 -13.67 17.07 23.05
C ILE A 159 -15.10 16.85 23.54
N ALA A 160 -15.68 17.84 24.24
CA ALA A 160 -17.05 17.77 24.73
C ALA A 160 -18.06 17.63 23.58
N GLU A 161 -17.84 18.35 22.47
CA GLU A 161 -18.69 18.35 21.28
C GLU A 161 -18.47 17.13 20.38
N HIS A 162 -17.21 16.82 20.04
CA HIS A 162 -16.87 15.84 19.00
C HIS A 162 -16.49 14.45 19.52
N LYS A 163 -16.20 14.30 20.82
CA LYS A 163 -15.80 13.03 21.47
C LYS A 163 -14.52 12.39 20.91
N HIS A 164 -13.67 13.17 20.23
CA HIS A 164 -12.32 12.77 19.82
C HIS A 164 -11.38 13.99 19.84
N LEU A 165 -10.08 13.76 19.65
CA LEU A 165 -9.09 14.83 19.58
C LEU A 165 -9.12 15.54 18.22
N PRO A 166 -8.82 16.86 18.16
CA PRO A 166 -8.68 17.57 16.90
C PRO A 166 -7.69 16.87 15.96
N GLY A 167 -8.08 16.70 14.70
CA GLY A 167 -7.27 16.06 13.67
C GLY A 167 -7.25 14.53 13.71
N ILE A 168 -7.60 13.89 14.84
CA ILE A 168 -7.73 12.43 14.93
C ILE A 168 -9.12 12.02 14.45
N PRO A 169 -9.25 11.04 13.53
CA PRO A 169 -10.55 10.61 13.04
C PRO A 169 -11.39 9.98 14.15
N SER A 170 -12.69 10.21 14.09
CA SER A 170 -13.67 9.57 14.96
C SER A 170 -13.79 8.07 14.67
N ALA A 171 -14.33 7.32 15.63
CA ALA A 171 -14.60 5.89 15.44
C ALA A 171 -15.55 5.63 14.26
N LYS A 172 -16.50 6.55 14.01
CA LYS A 172 -17.41 6.47 12.87
C LYS A 172 -16.65 6.59 11.54
N GLU A 173 -15.79 7.58 11.41
CA GLU A 173 -14.98 7.79 10.20
C GLU A 173 -14.04 6.61 9.95
N ILE A 174 -13.41 6.07 11.00
CA ILE A 174 -12.54 4.88 10.89
C ILE A 174 -13.33 3.67 10.37
N ASN A 175 -14.56 3.46 10.85
CA ASN A 175 -15.39 2.33 10.40
C ASN A 175 -15.84 2.48 8.94
N GLU A 176 -16.06 3.72 8.47
CA GLU A 176 -16.53 3.99 7.11
C GLU A 176 -15.39 4.03 6.08
N GLN A 177 -14.24 4.59 6.44
CA GLN A 177 -13.15 4.93 5.52
C GLN A 177 -11.86 4.13 5.77
N GLY A 178 -11.77 3.44 6.89
CA GLY A 178 -10.53 2.83 7.37
C GLY A 178 -9.61 3.83 8.07
N LEU A 179 -8.45 3.33 8.53
CA LEU A 179 -7.43 4.13 9.20
C LEU A 179 -6.15 4.13 8.36
N ASP A 180 -5.69 5.32 7.96
CA ASP A 180 -4.34 5.48 7.42
C ASP A 180 -3.32 5.38 8.56
N LEU A 181 -2.54 4.30 8.57
CA LEU A 181 -1.56 4.06 9.62
C LEU A 181 -0.47 5.14 9.67
N GLY A 182 -0.01 5.63 8.52
CA GLY A 182 1.07 6.61 8.43
C GLY A 182 0.63 7.98 8.95
N GLN A 183 -0.47 8.50 8.41
CA GLN A 183 -1.01 9.78 8.85
C GLN A 183 -1.49 9.74 10.31
N ASN A 184 -2.05 8.61 10.76
CA ASN A 184 -2.47 8.51 12.15
C ASN A 184 -1.28 8.51 13.12
N GLN A 185 -0.18 7.81 12.81
CA GLN A 185 1.04 7.85 13.63
C GLN A 185 1.66 9.25 13.66
N ALA A 186 1.70 9.94 12.52
CA ALA A 186 2.11 11.33 12.43
C ALA A 186 1.25 12.23 13.35
N LYS A 187 -0.07 12.17 13.23
CA LYS A 187 -0.98 12.98 14.07
C LYS A 187 -0.86 12.64 15.55
N LEU A 188 -0.69 11.38 15.92
CA LEU A 188 -0.46 10.97 17.31
C LEU A 188 0.84 11.56 17.86
N LEU A 189 1.92 11.57 17.07
CA LEU A 189 3.17 12.23 17.45
C LEU A 189 2.95 13.72 17.72
N GLN A 190 2.27 14.42 16.80
CA GLN A 190 1.91 15.83 17.00
C GLN A 190 1.16 16.05 18.34
N LYS A 191 0.22 15.17 18.70
CA LYS A 191 -0.52 15.26 19.97
C LYS A 191 0.33 14.96 21.19
N ILE A 192 1.32 14.06 21.08
CA ILE A 192 2.30 13.83 22.14
C ILE A 192 3.14 15.08 22.36
N GLU A 193 3.59 15.74 21.30
CA GLU A 193 4.38 16.98 21.39
C GLU A 193 3.58 18.15 21.99
N GLU A 194 2.33 18.35 21.54
CA GLU A 194 1.41 19.34 22.12
C GLU A 194 1.19 19.05 23.62
N MET A 195 0.99 17.78 23.99
CA MET A 195 0.84 17.36 25.39
C MET A 195 2.11 17.63 26.22
N THR A 196 3.30 17.41 25.65
CA THR A 196 4.56 17.75 26.31
C THR A 196 4.67 19.25 26.59
N LEU A 197 4.22 20.12 25.68
CA LEU A 197 4.20 21.56 25.91
C LEU A 197 3.27 21.96 27.06
N TYR A 198 2.06 21.40 27.12
CA TYR A 198 1.15 21.64 28.24
C TYR A 198 1.73 21.17 29.58
N LEU A 199 2.40 20.02 29.61
CA LEU A 199 3.04 19.50 30.83
C LEU A 199 4.19 20.40 31.30
N ILE A 200 5.00 20.92 30.39
CA ILE A 200 6.06 21.89 30.71
C ILE A 200 5.45 23.17 31.29
N GLU A 201 4.39 23.69 30.68
CA GLU A 201 3.68 24.89 31.18
C GLU A 201 3.08 24.64 32.57
N GLN A 202 2.44 23.49 32.76
CA GLN A 202 1.84 23.10 34.03
C GLN A 202 2.88 22.96 35.14
N ASN A 203 4.04 22.36 34.85
CA ASN A 203 5.14 22.24 35.80
C ASN A 203 5.67 23.62 36.22
N LYS A 204 5.80 24.57 35.26
CA LYS A 204 6.19 25.95 35.59
C LYS A 204 5.18 26.63 36.52
N LYS A 205 3.88 26.46 36.27
CA LYS A 205 2.81 26.97 37.17
C LYS A 205 2.89 26.34 38.55
N PHE A 206 3.13 25.04 38.63
CA PHE A 206 3.27 24.32 39.90
C PHE A 206 4.45 24.83 40.72
N THR A 207 5.64 24.95 40.12
CA THR A 207 6.81 25.51 40.80
C THR A 207 6.58 26.95 41.26
N ALA A 208 5.93 27.78 40.44
CA ALA A 208 5.60 29.16 40.83
C ALA A 208 4.62 29.21 42.01
N GLN A 209 3.64 28.31 42.05
CA GLN A 209 2.72 28.18 43.19
C GLN A 209 3.42 27.70 44.45
N GLU A 210 4.34 26.74 44.35
CA GLU A 210 5.12 26.23 45.48
C GLU A 210 5.99 27.33 46.10
N GLU A 211 6.66 28.15 45.27
CA GLU A 211 7.45 29.28 45.76
C GLU A 211 6.57 30.36 46.40
N LEU A 212 5.38 30.61 45.85
CA LEU A 212 4.40 31.51 46.47
C LEU A 212 3.94 30.99 47.83
N MET A 213 3.65 29.69 47.96
CA MET A 213 3.28 29.06 49.23
C MET A 213 4.40 29.22 50.27
N LYS A 214 5.65 28.93 49.91
CA LYS A 214 6.80 29.14 50.81
C LYS A 214 6.95 30.59 51.27
N ALA A 215 6.66 31.56 50.39
CA ALA A 215 6.70 32.98 50.73
C ALA A 215 5.53 33.37 51.68
N GLN A 216 4.34 32.82 51.46
CA GLN A 216 3.19 33.00 52.34
C GLN A 216 3.45 32.40 53.73
N ASP A 217 4.01 31.20 53.81
CA ASP A 217 4.33 30.54 55.09
C ASP A 217 5.31 31.36 55.92
N LYS A 218 6.35 31.93 55.30
CA LYS A 218 7.28 32.86 55.97
C LYS A 218 6.57 34.10 56.49
N THR A 219 5.62 34.63 55.72
CA THR A 219 4.85 35.81 56.12
C THR A 219 3.94 35.50 57.30
N PHE A 220 3.27 34.34 57.29
CA PHE A 220 2.44 33.88 58.40
C PHE A 220 3.26 33.67 59.68
N ALA A 221 4.43 33.03 59.59
CA ALA A 221 5.33 32.87 60.74
C ALA A 221 5.73 34.22 61.35
N ALA A 222 6.10 35.20 60.53
CA ALA A 222 6.45 36.55 61.01
C ALA A 222 5.26 37.29 61.64
N GLN A 223 4.04 37.08 61.12
CA GLN A 223 2.82 37.62 61.73
C GLN A 223 2.53 36.97 63.08
N GLU A 224 2.71 35.65 63.21
CA GLU A 224 2.51 34.93 64.47
C GLU A 224 3.50 35.40 65.54
N ASP A 225 4.77 35.60 65.18
CA ASP A 225 5.79 36.14 66.10
C ASP A 225 5.44 37.55 66.58
N ARG A 226 4.96 38.42 65.67
CA ARG A 226 4.51 39.77 66.00
C ARG A 226 3.29 39.76 66.92
N LEU A 227 2.35 38.85 66.72
CA LEU A 227 1.19 38.69 67.60
C LEU A 227 1.63 38.30 69.02
N LYS A 228 2.53 37.31 69.16
CA LYS A 228 3.10 36.91 70.46
C LYS A 228 3.81 38.06 71.18
N GLU A 229 4.52 38.91 70.44
CA GLU A 229 5.18 40.09 71.02
C GLU A 229 4.16 41.12 71.52
N LEU A 230 3.09 41.36 70.76
CA LEU A 230 2.02 42.28 71.15
C LEU A 230 1.26 41.76 72.39
N GLU A 231 0.97 40.46 72.46
CA GLU A 231 0.34 39.83 73.63
C GLU A 231 1.18 40.05 74.89
N LYS A 232 2.49 39.77 74.84
CA LYS A 232 3.40 40.03 75.97
C LYS A 232 3.37 41.47 76.46
N ARG A 233 3.25 42.44 75.54
CA ARG A 233 3.20 43.88 75.87
C ARG A 233 1.88 44.31 76.50
N ILE A 234 0.79 43.59 76.25
CA ILE A 234 -0.51 43.82 76.88
C ILE A 234 -0.49 43.27 78.32
N ASP A 235 0.11 42.10 78.55
CA ASP A 235 0.15 41.46 79.87
C ASP A 235 1.05 42.16 80.91
N HIS A 236 1.94 43.06 80.49
CA HIS A 236 2.85 43.82 81.37
C HIS A 236 2.35 45.25 81.69
N LYS A 237 1.11 45.57 81.38
CA LYS A 237 0.45 46.85 81.70
C LYS A 237 -0.63 46.67 82.75
#